data_AF-A0AAV1ACS9-F1
#
_entry.id   AF-A0AAV1ACS9-F1
#
_cell.length_a   1.000
_cell.length_b   1.000
_cell.length_c   1.000
_cell.angle_alpha   90.00
_cell.angle_beta   90.00
_cell.angle_gamma   90.00
#
_symmetry.space_group_name_H-M   'P 1'
#
loop_
_entity.id
_entity.type
_entity.pdbx_description
1 polymer ?
#
loop_
_entity_poly.entity_id
_entity_poly.type
_entity_poly.pdbx_seq_one_letter_code
_entity_poly.pdbx_strand_id
1 'polypeptide(L)'
;MAAAHAFYAQDQGTTFNLEYAWRLLKDEAKWGIIRESIGNSSKMTQTSTSGASSEIPDTPSNYEFNSSSPMERPMGQKAAKRKGKAKEISNATQDARNKRAETMERLAQSKEDEIELKVMQIMMKDTSTMNESQRDIHEKYCNKMKKKMDCS
;
A
#
# COMPACT_ATOMS: atom_id res chain seq x y z
N MET A 1 21.37 -3.36 3.99
CA MET A 1 20.37 -3.14 5.06
C MET A 1 21.02 -2.80 6.40
N ALA A 2 22.11 -3.47 6.80
CA ALA A 2 22.78 -3.24 8.08
C ALA A 2 23.14 -1.76 8.37
N ALA A 3 23.72 -1.04 7.39
CA ALA A 3 24.06 0.38 7.58
C ALA A 3 22.82 1.28 7.79
N ALA A 4 21.73 1.03 7.05
CA ALA A 4 20.49 1.80 7.19
C ALA A 4 19.79 1.54 8.53
N HIS A 5 19.82 0.30 9.03
CA HIS A 5 19.29 -0.03 10.35
C HIS A 5 20.11 0.61 11.48
N ALA A 6 21.44 0.73 11.30
CA ALA A 6 22.30 1.39 12.26
C ALA A 6 21.97 2.89 12.39
N PHE A 7 21.76 3.59 11.28
CA PHE A 7 21.34 5.00 11.30
C PHE A 7 19.96 5.19 11.95
N TYR A 8 18.99 4.33 11.60
CA TYR A 8 17.67 4.39 12.21
C TYR A 8 17.72 4.17 13.73
N ALA A 9 18.50 3.20 14.18
CA ALA A 9 18.66 2.91 15.61
C ALA A 9 19.36 4.05 16.35
N GLN A 10 20.29 4.75 15.69
CA GLN A 10 20.95 5.93 16.25
C GLN A 10 19.97 7.09 16.46
N ASP A 11 19.09 7.35 15.50
CA ASP A 11 18.15 8.47 15.56
C ASP A 11 16.93 8.18 16.43
N GLN A 12 16.41 6.94 16.39
CA GLN A 12 15.13 6.56 17.00
C GLN A 12 15.29 5.73 18.28
N GLY A 13 16.53 5.38 18.65
CA GLY A 13 16.85 4.61 19.86
C GLY A 13 16.28 3.19 19.89
N THR A 14 15.67 2.73 18.80
CA THR A 14 14.95 1.46 18.71
C THR A 14 15.27 0.74 17.41
N THR A 15 15.15 -0.59 17.42
CA THR A 15 15.33 -1.40 16.20
C THR A 15 14.12 -1.28 15.29
N PHE A 16 14.35 -1.30 13.98
CA PHE A 16 13.27 -1.23 13.00
C PHE A 16 12.42 -2.51 13.03
N ASN A 17 11.18 -2.40 13.51
CA ASN A 17 10.28 -3.53 13.76
C ASN A 17 9.38 -3.90 12.56
N LEU A 18 9.42 -3.15 11.45
CA LEU A 18 8.59 -3.37 10.27
C LEU A 18 9.33 -4.08 9.12
N GLU A 19 10.51 -4.65 9.38
CA GLU A 19 11.33 -5.33 8.37
C GLU A 19 10.57 -6.48 7.69
N TYR A 20 9.79 -7.24 8.47
CA TYR A 20 8.97 -8.33 7.97
C TYR A 20 7.88 -7.84 7.00
N ALA A 21 7.17 -6.77 7.37
CA ALA A 21 6.14 -6.17 6.51
C ALA A 21 6.76 -5.63 5.21
N TRP A 22 7.93 -4.97 5.30
CA TRP A 22 8.66 -4.49 4.13
C TRP A 22 9.06 -5.63 3.18
N ARG A 23 9.58 -6.74 3.71
CA ARG A 23 9.95 -7.92 2.92
C ARG A 23 8.79 -8.51 2.11
N LEU A 24 7.57 -8.49 2.66
CA LEU A 24 6.38 -8.98 1.97
C LEU A 24 5.91 -8.02 0.89
N LEU A 25 6.02 -6.72 1.15
CA LEU A 25 5.45 -5.69 0.28
C LEU A 25 6.38 -5.29 -0.87
N LYS A 26 7.71 -5.36 -0.71
CA LYS A 26 8.69 -4.82 -1.68
C LYS A 26 8.63 -5.45 -3.08
N ASP A 27 8.09 -6.67 -3.18
CA ASP A 27 8.03 -7.46 -4.42
C ASP A 27 6.63 -7.47 -5.05
N GLU A 28 5.68 -6.73 -4.47
CA GLU A 28 4.34 -6.54 -5.04
C GLU A 28 4.41 -5.73 -6.35
N ALA A 29 3.64 -6.16 -7.36
CA ALA A 29 3.67 -5.58 -8.71
C ALA A 29 3.38 -4.06 -8.75
N LYS A 30 2.60 -3.55 -7.79
CA LYS A 30 2.33 -2.11 -7.64
C LYS A 30 3.59 -1.27 -7.37
N TRP A 31 4.62 -1.88 -6.79
CA TRP A 31 5.92 -1.24 -6.54
C TRP A 31 6.97 -1.60 -7.60
N GLY A 32 6.73 -2.63 -8.43
CA GLY A 32 7.57 -3.01 -9.56
C GLY A 32 7.67 -1.91 -10.62
N ILE A 33 6.54 -1.26 -10.94
CA ILE A 33 6.48 -0.15 -11.92
C ILE A 33 7.43 0.99 -11.55
N ILE A 34 7.58 1.29 -10.25
CA ILE A 34 8.49 2.33 -9.75
C ILE A 34 9.95 1.88 -9.93
N ARG A 35 10.24 0.59 -9.67
CA ARG A 35 11.59 0.03 -9.84
C ARG A 35 12.04 0.02 -11.30
N GLU A 36 11.14 -0.34 -12.22
CA GLU A 36 11.42 -0.20 -13.66
C GLU A 36 11.62 1.27 -14.03
N SER A 37 10.79 2.20 -13.55
CA SER A 37 10.91 3.63 -13.87
C SER A 37 12.21 4.28 -13.36
N ILE A 38 12.75 3.78 -12.25
CA ILE A 38 14.01 4.27 -11.66
C ILE A 38 15.21 3.65 -12.37
N GLY A 39 15.12 2.39 -12.81
CA GLY A 39 16.18 1.70 -13.55
C GLY A 39 16.41 2.23 -14.98
N ASN A 40 15.45 2.96 -15.55
CA ASN A 40 15.57 3.57 -16.88
C ASN A 40 15.60 5.11 -16.86
N SER A 41 15.69 5.73 -15.68
CA SER A 41 15.95 7.17 -15.55
C SER A 41 17.45 7.48 -15.72
N SER A 42 17.94 7.30 -16.95
CA SER A 42 19.27 7.77 -17.39
C SER A 42 19.19 9.15 -18.06
N LYS A 43 18.34 10.07 -17.58
CA LYS A 43 18.31 11.44 -18.10
C LYS A 43 18.27 12.47 -16.98
N MET A 44 19.41 12.56 -16.30
CA MET A 44 19.80 13.71 -15.50
C MET A 44 20.45 14.76 -16.43
N THR A 45 19.83 15.94 -16.47
CA THR A 45 20.38 17.30 -16.61
C THR A 45 21.34 17.63 -17.78
N GLN A 46 20.93 18.56 -18.64
CA GLN A 46 21.76 19.72 -18.97
C GLN A 46 20.94 21.01 -18.87
N THR A 47 21.37 21.85 -17.93
CA THR A 47 21.10 23.28 -17.83
C THR A 47 21.80 24.03 -18.96
N SER A 48 21.15 25.02 -19.57
CA SER A 48 21.78 26.29 -19.95
C SER A 48 20.73 27.33 -20.32
N THR A 49 20.53 28.26 -19.39
CA THR A 49 20.00 29.60 -19.62
C THR A 49 21.12 30.46 -20.21
N SER A 50 20.97 30.96 -21.44
CA SER A 50 21.54 32.23 -21.92
C SER A 50 21.02 32.51 -23.33
N GLY A 51 20.62 33.75 -23.61
CA GLY A 51 19.98 34.17 -24.86
C GLY A 51 20.95 34.62 -25.96
N ALA A 52 20.38 34.90 -27.14
CA ALA A 52 20.71 35.98 -28.08
C ALA A 52 20.04 35.73 -29.44
N SER A 53 19.55 36.80 -30.05
CA SER A 53 19.01 36.89 -31.42
C SER A 53 20.10 36.82 -32.51
N SER A 54 19.64 36.82 -33.77
CA SER A 54 20.34 36.93 -35.07
C SER A 54 20.83 35.60 -35.66
N GLU A 55 20.77 35.29 -36.96
CA GLU A 55 20.30 35.94 -38.20
C GLU A 55 20.26 34.83 -39.27
N ILE A 56 19.37 34.93 -40.25
CA ILE A 56 19.29 34.02 -41.42
C ILE A 56 20.30 34.51 -42.47
N PRO A 57 20.90 33.62 -43.28
CA PRO A 57 21.14 33.98 -44.67
C PRO A 57 20.51 32.99 -45.67
N ASP A 58 19.80 33.58 -46.61
CA ASP A 58 19.14 32.99 -47.77
C ASP A 58 20.10 32.24 -48.72
N THR A 59 19.65 31.11 -49.25
CA THR A 59 20.01 30.69 -50.62
C THR A 59 18.83 29.95 -51.26
N PRO A 60 18.28 30.43 -52.39
CA PRO A 60 17.12 29.84 -53.05
C PRO A 60 17.56 28.77 -54.05
N SER A 61 16.96 27.58 -53.97
CA SER A 61 16.96 26.62 -55.08
C SER A 61 15.65 25.86 -55.12
N ASN A 62 14.69 26.52 -55.76
CA ASN A 62 13.58 25.99 -56.55
C ASN A 62 13.52 24.45 -56.72
N TYR A 63 12.53 23.82 -56.10
CA TYR A 63 11.65 22.90 -56.81
C TYR A 63 10.27 22.86 -56.11
N GLU A 64 9.29 23.54 -56.69
CA GLU A 64 7.89 23.16 -56.49
C GLU A 64 7.64 21.87 -57.27
N PHE A 65 7.48 20.75 -56.56
CA PHE A 65 6.73 19.62 -57.09
C PHE A 65 5.59 19.31 -56.13
N ASN A 66 4.47 19.99 -56.39
CA ASN A 66 3.20 19.75 -55.74
C ASN A 66 2.58 18.52 -56.40
N SER A 67 2.58 17.37 -55.72
CA SER A 67 1.84 16.19 -56.16
C SER A 67 1.36 15.35 -54.97
N SER A 68 0.05 15.45 -54.75
CA SER A 68 -0.88 14.38 -54.39
C SER A 68 -0.74 13.63 -53.06
N SER A 69 -1.72 13.91 -52.20
CA SER A 69 -2.39 13.03 -51.21
C SER A 69 -1.71 12.77 -49.84
N PRO A 70 -2.39 13.06 -48.71
CA PRO A 70 -2.00 12.53 -47.42
C PRO A 70 -2.30 11.03 -47.40
N MET A 71 -1.27 10.20 -47.52
CA MET A 71 -1.39 8.76 -47.29
C MET A 71 -1.77 8.53 -45.82
N GLU A 72 -3.01 8.11 -45.57
CA GLU A 72 -3.47 7.74 -44.22
C GLU A 72 -2.61 6.61 -43.68
N ARG A 73 -2.00 6.84 -42.51
CA ARG A 73 -1.20 5.83 -41.82
C ARG A 73 -2.14 4.73 -41.29
N PRO A 74 -1.80 3.44 -41.46
CA PRO A 74 -2.63 2.36 -40.94
C PRO A 74 -2.82 2.49 -39.44
N MET A 75 -4.04 2.23 -38.98
CA MET A 75 -4.43 2.37 -37.59
C MET A 75 -3.54 1.51 -36.68
N GLY A 76 -2.92 2.16 -35.69
CA GLY A 76 -1.97 1.50 -34.78
C GLY A 76 -2.62 0.37 -33.97
N GLN A 77 -1.88 -0.74 -33.81
CA GLN A 77 -2.29 -1.97 -33.11
C GLN A 77 -2.81 -1.78 -31.67
N LYS A 78 -2.69 -0.58 -31.08
CA LYS A 78 -3.20 -0.27 -29.74
C LYS A 78 -4.74 -0.30 -29.64
N ALA A 79 -5.47 -0.10 -30.75
CA ALA A 79 -6.93 -0.14 -30.73
C ALA A 79 -7.51 -1.59 -30.73
N ALA A 80 -6.83 -2.56 -31.35
CA ALA A 80 -7.36 -3.92 -31.52
C ALA A 80 -7.30 -4.80 -30.26
N LYS A 81 -6.48 -4.46 -29.26
CA LYS A 81 -6.31 -5.28 -28.04
C LYS A 81 -7.36 -5.03 -26.93
N ARG A 82 -8.26 -4.05 -27.07
CA ARG A 82 -9.20 -3.66 -25.98
C ARG A 82 -10.48 -4.50 -25.85
N LYS A 83 -10.75 -5.48 -26.75
CA LYS A 83 -12.01 -6.26 -26.70
C LYS A 83 -11.94 -7.66 -26.08
N GLY A 84 -10.77 -8.15 -25.65
CA GLY A 84 -10.62 -9.54 -25.18
C GLY A 84 -10.42 -9.76 -23.67
N LYS A 85 -10.05 -8.73 -22.88
CA LYS A 85 -9.52 -8.91 -21.51
C LYS A 85 -10.46 -8.49 -20.38
N ALA A 86 -11.73 -8.20 -20.67
CA ALA A 86 -12.63 -7.59 -19.68
C ALA A 86 -13.31 -8.60 -18.72
N LYS A 87 -13.46 -9.87 -19.10
CA LYS A 87 -14.32 -10.80 -18.36
C LYS A 87 -13.62 -11.59 -17.24
N GLU A 88 -12.30 -11.77 -17.32
CA GLU A 88 -11.53 -12.58 -16.36
C GLU A 88 -10.96 -11.75 -15.19
N ILE A 89 -10.65 -10.47 -15.43
CA ILE A 89 -10.10 -9.54 -14.41
C ILE A 89 -11.17 -9.21 -13.33
N SER A 90 -12.44 -9.17 -13.71
CA SER A 90 -13.57 -8.92 -12.80
C SER A 90 -13.64 -9.94 -11.66
N ASN A 91 -13.55 -11.23 -11.98
CA ASN A 91 -13.75 -12.30 -11.01
C ASN A 91 -12.54 -12.45 -10.07
N ALA A 92 -11.33 -12.31 -10.59
CA ALA A 92 -10.11 -12.32 -9.78
C ALA A 92 -10.06 -11.14 -8.79
N THR A 93 -10.57 -9.97 -9.18
CA THR A 93 -10.66 -8.80 -8.30
C THR A 93 -11.71 -8.97 -7.21
N GLN A 94 -12.84 -9.63 -7.53
CA GLN A 94 -13.89 -9.93 -6.56
C GLN A 94 -13.47 -11.02 -5.57
N ASP A 95 -12.81 -12.08 -6.03
CA ASP A 95 -12.26 -13.14 -5.16
C ASP A 95 -11.22 -12.59 -4.17
N ALA A 96 -10.32 -11.72 -4.64
CA ALA A 96 -9.35 -11.04 -3.77
C ALA A 96 -10.04 -10.15 -2.72
N ARG A 97 -11.12 -9.45 -3.09
CA ARG A 97 -11.91 -8.62 -2.17
C ARG A 97 -12.63 -9.47 -1.13
N ASN A 98 -13.21 -10.59 -1.53
CA ASN A 98 -13.90 -11.52 -0.64
C ASN A 98 -12.94 -12.15 0.37
N LYS A 99 -11.76 -12.62 -0.09
CA LYS A 99 -10.70 -13.13 0.80
C LYS A 99 -10.22 -12.08 1.80
N ARG A 100 -10.10 -10.82 1.39
CA ARG A 100 -9.77 -9.72 2.29
C ARG A 100 -10.86 -9.45 3.33
N ALA A 101 -12.13 -9.55 2.92
CA ALA A 101 -13.26 -9.40 3.85
C ALA A 101 -13.30 -10.56 4.86
N GLU A 102 -13.17 -11.80 4.41
CA GLU A 102 -13.14 -13.00 5.27
C GLU A 102 -11.99 -12.96 6.28
N THR A 103 -10.79 -12.57 5.84
CA THR A 103 -9.63 -12.44 6.74
C THR A 103 -9.82 -11.34 7.79
N MET A 104 -10.50 -10.24 7.42
CA MET A 104 -10.83 -9.16 8.35
C MET A 104 -11.92 -9.58 9.35
N GLU A 105 -12.92 -10.32 8.90
CA GLU A 105 -13.97 -10.88 9.76
C GLU A 105 -13.40 -11.89 10.75
N ARG A 106 -12.55 -12.82 10.28
CA ARG A 106 -11.86 -13.77 11.16
C ARG A 106 -10.96 -13.06 12.18
N LEU A 107 -10.30 -11.97 11.77
CA LEU A 107 -9.50 -11.16 12.69
C LEU A 107 -10.38 -10.47 13.74
N ALA A 108 -11.54 -9.94 13.34
CA ALA A 108 -12.49 -9.32 14.25
C ALA A 108 -13.03 -10.33 15.28
N GLN A 109 -13.45 -11.52 14.82
CA GLN A 109 -13.90 -12.61 15.70
C GLN A 109 -12.80 -13.04 16.69
N SER A 110 -11.57 -13.26 16.20
CA SER A 110 -10.46 -13.60 17.09
C SER A 110 -10.17 -12.53 18.15
N LYS A 111 -10.47 -11.25 17.86
CA LYS A 111 -10.31 -10.16 18.82
C LYS A 111 -11.45 -10.14 19.85
N GLU A 112 -12.68 -10.43 19.43
CA GLU A 112 -13.82 -10.63 20.31
C GLU A 112 -13.54 -11.79 21.29
N ASP A 113 -13.13 -12.95 20.77
CA ASP A 113 -12.78 -14.13 21.56
C ASP A 113 -11.64 -13.84 22.55
N GLU A 114 -10.61 -13.09 22.12
CA GLU A 114 -9.50 -12.68 22.98
C GLU A 114 -9.98 -11.79 24.14
N ILE A 115 -10.94 -10.90 23.88
CA ILE A 115 -11.55 -10.04 24.91
C ILE A 115 -12.38 -10.90 25.87
N GLU A 116 -13.21 -11.81 25.36
CA GLU A 116 -14.05 -12.71 26.16
C GLU A 116 -13.21 -13.58 27.10
N LEU A 117 -12.13 -14.18 26.60
CA LEU A 117 -11.21 -14.99 27.41
C LEU A 117 -10.56 -14.18 28.53
N LYS A 118 -10.16 -12.92 28.26
CA LYS A 118 -9.60 -12.02 29.30
C LYS A 118 -10.65 -11.64 30.33
N VAL A 119 -11.88 -11.37 29.90
CA VAL A 119 -13.02 -11.07 30.79
C VAL A 119 -13.26 -12.25 31.73
N MET A 120 -13.32 -13.47 31.18
CA MET A 120 -13.49 -14.69 31.95
C MET A 120 -12.32 -14.95 32.91
N GLN A 121 -11.08 -14.74 32.47
CA GLN A 121 -9.90 -14.88 33.32
C GLN A 121 -9.96 -13.96 34.55
N ILE A 122 -10.39 -12.71 34.36
CA ILE A 122 -10.52 -11.76 35.47
C ILE A 122 -11.63 -12.22 36.42
N MET A 123 -12.78 -12.63 35.88
CA MET A 123 -13.94 -13.05 36.67
C MET A 123 -13.65 -14.30 37.51
N MET A 124 -12.89 -15.25 36.96
CA MET A 124 -12.54 -16.52 37.62
C MET A 124 -11.25 -16.48 38.43
N LYS A 125 -10.60 -15.32 38.55
CA LYS A 125 -9.34 -15.23 39.31
C LYS A 125 -9.58 -15.55 40.78
N ASP A 126 -8.73 -16.41 41.35
CA ASP A 126 -8.79 -16.75 42.77
C ASP A 126 -8.57 -15.51 43.64
N THR A 127 -9.54 -15.23 44.51
CA THR A 127 -9.56 -14.10 45.44
C THR A 127 -9.10 -14.46 46.85
N SER A 128 -8.82 -15.75 47.12
CA SER A 128 -8.37 -16.24 48.42
C SER A 128 -7.06 -15.57 48.88
N THR A 129 -6.18 -15.27 47.92
CA THR A 129 -4.88 -14.61 48.17
C THR A 129 -4.96 -13.07 48.20
N MET A 130 -6.10 -12.48 47.85
CA MET A 130 -6.28 -11.03 47.77
C MET A 130 -6.61 -10.45 49.16
N ASN A 131 -6.07 -9.28 49.48
CA ASN A 131 -6.49 -8.57 50.70
C ASN A 131 -7.90 -7.95 50.52
N GLU A 132 -8.50 -7.46 51.60
CA GLU A 132 -9.90 -7.01 51.58
C GLU A 132 -10.16 -5.84 50.61
N SER A 133 -9.23 -4.87 50.55
CA SER A 133 -9.33 -3.77 49.59
C SER A 133 -9.25 -4.25 48.13
N GLN A 134 -8.37 -5.20 47.85
CA GLN A 134 -8.24 -5.79 46.51
C GLN A 134 -9.50 -6.59 46.13
N ARG A 135 -10.09 -7.33 47.08
CA ARG A 135 -11.34 -8.07 46.87
C ARG A 135 -12.51 -7.14 46.53
N ASP A 136 -12.66 -6.03 47.26
CA ASP A 136 -13.68 -5.02 46.94
C ASP A 136 -13.51 -4.42 45.54
N ILE A 137 -12.26 -4.15 45.12
CA ILE A 137 -11.97 -3.67 43.76
C ILE A 137 -12.33 -4.73 42.71
N HIS A 138 -11.96 -5.99 42.95
CA HIS A 138 -12.27 -7.11 42.05
C HIS A 138 -13.77 -7.31 41.90
N GLU A 139 -14.51 -7.29 43.00
CA GLU A 139 -15.97 -7.41 43.01
C GLU A 139 -16.63 -6.28 42.22
N LYS A 140 -16.22 -5.02 42.46
CA LYS A 140 -16.71 -3.85 41.71
C LYS A 140 -16.45 -3.99 40.21
N TYR A 141 -15.27 -4.49 39.83
CA TYR A 141 -14.91 -4.68 38.42
C TYR A 141 -15.73 -5.80 37.78
N CYS A 142 -15.88 -6.94 38.46
CA CYS A 142 -16.71 -8.07 38.00
C CYS A 142 -18.17 -7.64 37.80
N ASN A 143 -18.74 -6.91 38.75
CA ASN A 143 -20.11 -6.38 38.64
C ASN A 143 -20.27 -5.41 37.46
N LYS A 144 -19.27 -4.56 37.21
CA LYS A 144 -19.25 -3.67 36.04
C LYS A 144 -19.19 -4.44 34.72
N MET A 145 -18.39 -5.50 34.66
CA MET A 145 -18.26 -6.34 33.46
C MET A 145 -19.54 -7.12 33.20
N LYS A 146 -20.17 -7.68 34.23
CA LYS A 146 -21.45 -8.40 34.13
C LYS A 146 -22.55 -7.52 33.55
N LYS A 147 -22.72 -6.30 34.08
CA LYS A 147 -23.67 -5.30 33.55
C LYS A 147 -23.42 -4.96 32.08
N LYS A 148 -22.15 -4.90 31.65
CA LYS A 148 -21.83 -4.62 30.24
C LYS A 148 -22.25 -5.77 29.32
N MET A 149 -22.13 -7.03 29.77
CA MET A 149 -22.56 -8.19 28.99
C MET A 149 -24.07 -8.32 28.95
N ASP A 150 -24.79 -7.96 30.02
CA ASP A 150 -26.25 -8.01 30.07
C ASP A 150 -26.94 -6.91 29.20
N CYS A 151 -26.20 -5.89 28.77
CA CYS A 151 -26.70 -4.76 27.97
C CYS A 151 -26.27 -4.79 26.50
N SER A 152 -25.47 -5.77 26.09
CA SER A 152 -24.97 -5.91 24.71
C SER A 152 -25.68 -7.05 23.98
#